data_AF-A0A3M2GXC1-F1
#
_entry.id   AF-A0A3M2GXC1-F1
#
_cell.length_a   1.000
_cell.length_b   1.000
_cell.length_c   1.000
_cell.angle_alpha   90.00
_cell.angle_beta   90.00
_cell.angle_gamma   90.00
#
_symmetry.space_group_name_H-M   'P 1'
#
loop_
_entity.id
_entity.type
_entity.pdbx_description
1 polymer ?
#
loop_
_entity_poly.entity_id
_entity_poly.type
_entity_poly.pdbx_seq_one_letter_code
_entity_poly.pdbx_strand_id
1 'polypeptide(L)'
;MVTVDAESFRISLHLLGVAVWIGGQLVVAALVPVLRSLGEDAPRRAARRFGQVAWPFFALTVVTGIWNLFEVDLDTVDTSYNVTLGLKLLLVAASGTAAAVHSLTDSPALRGITGAGALVAGLGALYCGVLLVV
;
A
#
# COMPACT_ATOMS: atom_id res chain seq x y z
N MET A 1 -1.37 4.84 32.32
CA MET A 1 -1.51 6.14 31.63
C MET A 1 -1.18 5.91 30.17
N VAL A 2 -1.88 6.56 29.24
CA VAL A 2 -1.50 6.51 27.81
C VAL A 2 -0.21 7.32 27.65
N THR A 3 0.87 6.68 27.19
CA THR A 3 2.15 7.33 26.89
C THR A 3 2.22 7.68 25.41
N VAL A 4 2.59 8.92 25.10
CA VAL A 4 2.87 9.34 23.73
C VAL A 4 4.38 9.25 23.53
N ASP A 5 4.82 8.26 22.77
CA ASP A 5 6.23 8.00 22.46
C ASP A 5 6.47 7.90 20.95
N ALA A 6 7.74 7.87 20.57
CA ALA A 6 8.16 7.83 19.17
C ALA A 6 7.65 6.57 18.45
N GLU A 7 7.55 5.45 19.16
CA GLU A 7 7.01 4.20 18.64
C GLU A 7 5.53 4.35 18.26
N SER A 8 4.70 4.80 19.20
CA SER A 8 3.27 5.00 18.97
C SER A 8 3.01 5.99 17.84
N PHE A 9 3.81 7.07 17.77
CA PHE A 9 3.74 8.05 16.70
C PHE A 9 4.11 7.45 15.34
N ARG A 10 5.26 6.76 15.24
CA ARG A 10 5.74 6.08 14.02
C ARG A 10 4.71 5.08 13.50
N ILE A 11 4.18 4.22 14.38
CA ILE A 11 3.19 3.20 14.02
C ILE A 11 1.91 3.87 13.52
N SER A 12 1.43 4.93 14.19
CA SER A 12 0.24 5.66 13.75
C SER A 12 0.39 6.24 12.33
N LEU A 13 1.56 6.80 12.00
CA LEU A 13 1.86 7.30 10.66
C LEU A 13 1.94 6.19 9.62
N HIS A 14 2.55 5.05 9.98
CA HIS A 14 2.61 3.88 9.09
C HIS A 14 1.20 3.38 8.77
N LEU A 15 0.36 3.18 9.79
CA LEU A 15 -1.02 2.72 9.64
C LEU A 15 -1.87 3.71 8.84
N LEU A 16 -1.69 5.02 9.05
CA LEU A 16 -2.35 6.04 8.25
C LEU A 16 -1.96 5.92 6.76
N GLY A 17 -0.66 5.76 6.47
CA GLY A 17 -0.16 5.54 5.12
C GLY A 17 -0.77 4.29 4.46
N VAL A 18 -0.75 3.17 5.18
CA VAL A 18 -1.31 1.89 4.73
C VAL A 18 -2.82 2.01 4.48
N ALA A 19 -3.56 2.65 5.39
CA ALA A 19 -5.00 2.84 5.29
C ALA A 19 -5.38 3.67 4.05
N VAL A 20 -4.67 4.77 3.79
CA VAL A 20 -4.93 5.59 2.60
C VAL A 20 -4.56 4.84 1.32
N TRP A 21 -3.42 4.15 1.30
CA TRP A 21 -2.94 3.43 0.11
C TRP A 21 -3.86 2.26 -0.27
N ILE A 22 -4.15 1.36 0.67
CA ILE A 22 -4.93 0.13 0.41
C ILE A 22 -6.43 0.44 0.44
N GLY A 23 -6.90 1.15 1.45
CA GLY A 23 -8.31 1.50 1.59
C GLY A 23 -8.80 2.38 0.45
N GLY A 24 -8.00 3.33 0.01
CA GLY A 24 -8.33 4.18 -1.14
C GLY A 24 -8.45 3.39 -2.45
N GLN A 25 -7.58 2.39 -2.68
CA GLN A 25 -7.70 1.50 -3.84
C GLN A 25 -9.01 0.71 -3.82
N LEU A 26 -9.41 0.15 -2.67
CA LEU A 26 -10.68 -0.55 -2.51
C LEU A 26 -11.87 0.36 -2.82
N VAL A 27 -11.89 1.57 -2.26
CA VAL A 27 -12.97 2.54 -2.48
C VAL A 27 -13.05 2.95 -3.95
N VAL A 28 -11.92 3.31 -4.58
CA VAL A 28 -11.90 3.69 -6.00
C VAL A 28 -12.35 2.53 -6.88
N ALA A 29 -11.90 1.31 -6.62
CA ALA A 29 -12.31 0.11 -7.35
C ALA A 29 -13.83 -0.12 -7.25
N ALA A 30 -14.40 0.02 -6.05
CA ALA A 30 -15.84 -0.13 -5.82
C ALA A 30 -16.66 0.97 -6.51
N LEU A 31 -16.11 2.17 -6.67
CA LEU A 31 -16.78 3.29 -7.34
C LEU A 31 -16.75 3.19 -8.87
N VAL A 32 -15.94 2.32 -9.48
CA VAL A 32 -15.80 2.23 -10.95
C VAL A 32 -17.14 2.09 -11.69
N PRO A 33 -18.09 1.23 -11.30
CA PRO A 33 -19.37 1.11 -12.01
C PRO A 33 -20.18 2.41 -12.00
N VAL A 34 -20.22 3.11 -10.86
CA VAL A 34 -20.89 4.41 -10.72
C VAL A 34 -20.17 5.48 -11.52
N LEU A 35 -18.84 5.52 -11.48
CA LEU A 35 -18.08 6.50 -12.26
C LEU A 35 -18.28 6.29 -13.76
N ARG A 36 -18.41 5.05 -14.24
CA ARG A 36 -18.71 4.75 -15.65
C ARG A 36 -20.07 5.27 -16.10
N SER A 37 -21.10 5.28 -15.22
CA SER A 37 -22.41 5.85 -15.57
C SER A 37 -22.40 7.37 -15.69
N LEU A 38 -21.40 8.04 -15.11
CA LEU A 38 -21.19 9.49 -15.19
C LEU A 38 -20.35 9.92 -16.42
N GLY A 39 -19.85 8.96 -17.20
CA GLY A 39 -19.11 9.19 -18.45
C GLY A 39 -17.83 8.35 -18.56
N GLU A 40 -17.42 8.04 -19.79
CA GLU A 40 -16.30 7.12 -20.09
C GLU A 40 -14.96 7.53 -19.46
N ASP A 41 -14.71 8.84 -19.34
CA ASP A 41 -13.47 9.39 -18.77
C ASP A 41 -13.52 9.62 -17.24
N ALA A 42 -14.69 9.51 -16.62
CA ALA A 42 -14.83 9.78 -15.18
C ALA A 42 -13.99 8.85 -14.27
N PRO A 43 -13.91 7.51 -14.51
CA PRO A 43 -13.02 6.64 -13.75
C PRO A 43 -11.54 7.04 -13.84
N ARG A 44 -11.09 7.47 -15.03
CA ARG A 44 -9.70 7.89 -15.25
C ARG A 44 -9.38 9.17 -14.47
N ARG A 45 -10.29 10.14 -14.49
CA ARG A 45 -10.14 11.40 -13.72
C ARG A 45 -10.11 11.15 -12.21
N ALA A 46 -10.99 10.28 -11.71
CA ALA A 46 -11.01 9.89 -10.30
C ALA A 46 -9.71 9.18 -9.90
N ALA A 47 -9.26 8.19 -10.68
CA ALA A 47 -8.01 7.46 -10.42
C ALA A 47 -6.79 8.39 -10.39
N ARG A 48 -6.71 9.37 -11.31
CA ARG A 48 -5.62 10.35 -11.32
C ARG A 48 -5.60 11.23 -10.05
N ARG A 49 -6.77 11.64 -9.58
CA ARG A 49 -6.90 12.45 -8.34
C ARG A 49 -6.61 11.61 -7.10
N PHE A 50 -7.07 10.37 -7.08
CA PHE A 50 -6.66 9.41 -6.06
C PHE A 50 -5.14 9.26 -6.04
N GLY A 51 -4.49 9.05 -7.18
CA GLY A 51 -3.03 8.92 -7.26
C GLY A 51 -2.27 10.11 -6.65
N GLN A 52 -2.74 11.35 -6.87
CA GLN A 52 -2.15 12.56 -6.27
C GLN A 52 -2.13 12.53 -4.74
N VAL A 53 -3.09 11.84 -4.12
CA VAL A 53 -3.17 11.64 -2.66
C VAL A 53 -2.43 10.37 -2.24
N ALA A 54 -2.66 9.27 -2.95
CA ALA A 54 -2.16 7.95 -2.60
C ALA A 54 -0.62 7.88 -2.60
N TRP A 55 0.04 8.47 -3.60
CA TRP A 55 1.50 8.40 -3.73
C TRP A 55 2.26 9.00 -2.53
N PRO A 56 1.91 10.20 -2.02
CA PRO A 56 2.48 10.70 -0.77
C PRO A 56 2.30 9.76 0.43
N PHE A 57 1.14 9.13 0.58
CA PHE A 57 0.89 8.20 1.69
C PHE A 57 1.59 6.84 1.51
N PHE A 58 1.84 6.41 0.27
CA PHE A 58 2.74 5.30 0.00
C PHE A 58 4.17 5.63 0.40
N ALA A 59 4.66 6.81 0.02
CA ALA A 59 5.98 7.27 0.43
C ALA A 59 6.09 7.33 1.97
N LEU A 60 5.06 7.85 2.65
CA LEU A 60 4.98 7.83 4.11
C LEU A 60 5.06 6.40 4.67
N THR A 61 4.33 5.46 4.09
CA THR A 61 4.35 4.04 4.46
C THR A 61 5.73 3.43 4.30
N VAL A 62 6.42 3.71 3.18
CA VAL A 62 7.78 3.22 2.92
C VAL A 62 8.77 3.80 3.91
N VAL A 63 8.75 5.12 4.13
CA VAL A 63 9.66 5.79 5.07
C VAL A 63 9.49 5.26 6.49
N THR A 64 8.24 5.16 6.96
CA THR A 64 7.94 4.63 8.29
C THR A 64 8.21 3.12 8.39
N GLY A 65 8.07 2.37 7.29
CA GLY A 65 8.44 0.95 7.20
C GLY A 65 9.95 0.74 7.32
N ILE A 66 10.75 1.61 6.68
CA ILE A 66 12.21 1.62 6.84
C ILE A 66 12.58 1.97 8.29
N TRP A 67 11.89 2.93 8.91
CA TRP A 67 12.09 3.22 10.33
C TRP A 67 11.80 2.00 11.21
N ASN A 68 10.67 1.30 11.01
CA ASN A 68 10.39 0.06 11.74
C ASN A 68 11.51 -0.98 11.59
N LEU A 69 12.15 -1.07 10.42
CA LEU A 69 13.23 -2.03 10.17
C LEU A 69 14.47 -1.75 11.02
N PHE A 70 14.79 -0.47 11.27
CA PHE A 70 15.92 -0.09 12.12
C PHE A 70 15.71 -0.36 13.61
N GLU A 71 14.49 -0.68 14.00
CA GLU A 71 14.08 -0.90 15.39
C GLU A 71 14.01 -2.40 15.73
N VAL A 72 14.26 -3.26 14.74
CA VAL A 72 14.27 -4.72 14.87
C VAL A 72 15.70 -5.23 14.66
N ASP A 73 16.19 -5.99 15.62
CA ASP A 73 17.46 -6.72 15.49
C ASP A 73 17.24 -8.05 14.74
N LEU A 74 17.51 -8.03 13.44
CA LEU A 74 17.26 -9.16 12.53
C LEU A 74 18.13 -10.41 12.80
N ASP A 75 19.21 -10.27 13.58
CA ASP A 75 20.08 -11.39 13.95
C ASP A 75 19.50 -12.20 15.12
N THR A 76 18.51 -11.65 15.82
CA THR A 76 17.90 -12.24 17.02
C THR A 76 16.53 -12.86 16.77
N VAL A 77 15.90 -12.55 15.64
CA VAL A 77 14.60 -13.09 15.23
C VAL A 77 14.75 -14.42 14.49
N ASP A 78 13.68 -15.20 14.47
CA ASP A 78 13.67 -16.51 13.83
C ASP A 78 13.64 -16.41 12.29
N THR A 79 14.02 -17.50 11.62
CA THR A 79 14.01 -17.57 10.15
C THR A 79 12.61 -17.28 9.58
N SER A 80 11.54 -17.69 10.25
CA SER A 80 10.16 -17.42 9.84
C SER A 80 9.84 -15.93 9.78
N TYR A 81 10.26 -15.16 10.79
CA TYR A 81 10.11 -13.71 10.80
C TYR A 81 10.85 -13.07 9.63
N ASN A 82 12.12 -13.45 9.42
CA ASN A 82 12.93 -12.92 8.32
C ASN A 82 12.34 -13.24 6.94
N VAL A 83 11.82 -14.45 6.73
CA VAL A 83 11.11 -14.83 5.48
C VAL A 83 9.82 -14.02 5.30
N THR A 84 9.01 -13.88 6.36
CA THR A 84 7.77 -13.10 6.32
C THR A 84 8.04 -11.63 6.02
N LEU A 85 9.08 -11.06 6.62
CA LEU A 85 9.53 -9.69 6.35
C LEU A 85 10.02 -9.54 4.90
N GLY A 86 10.84 -10.47 4.40
CA GLY A 86 11.27 -10.46 3.00
C GLY A 86 10.10 -10.49 2.02
N LEU A 87 9.11 -11.36 2.27
CA LEU A 87 7.89 -11.44 1.48
C LEU A 87 7.09 -10.13 1.55
N LYS A 88 6.94 -9.54 2.74
CA LYS A 88 6.29 -8.23 2.93
C LYS A 88 6.94 -7.17 2.07
N LEU A 89 8.27 -7.06 2.10
CA LEU A 89 9.01 -6.05 1.33
C LEU A 89 8.86 -6.25 -0.18
N LEU A 90 8.92 -7.49 -0.67
CA LEU A 90 8.66 -7.82 -2.08
C LEU A 90 7.24 -7.43 -2.50
N LEU A 91 6.25 -7.69 -1.65
CA LEU A 91 4.85 -7.34 -1.90
C LEU A 91 4.62 -5.82 -1.89
N VAL A 92 5.27 -5.07 -0.99
CA VAL A 92 5.25 -3.60 -1.00
C VAL A 92 5.83 -3.06 -2.29
N ALA A 93 7.00 -3.55 -2.72
CA ALA A 93 7.64 -3.14 -3.96
C ALA A 93 6.79 -3.48 -5.19
N ALA A 94 6.20 -4.68 -5.22
CA ALA A 94 5.29 -5.10 -6.27
C ALA A 94 4.03 -4.21 -6.31
N SER A 95 3.46 -3.85 -5.16
CA SER A 95 2.30 -2.97 -5.06
C SER A 95 2.59 -1.59 -5.65
N GLY A 96 3.69 -0.96 -5.24
CA GLY A 96 4.13 0.33 -5.77
C GLY A 96 4.44 0.29 -7.27
N THR A 97 5.16 -0.73 -7.72
CA THR A 97 5.54 -0.88 -9.14
C THR A 97 4.32 -1.09 -10.02
N ALA A 98 3.39 -1.97 -9.62
CA ALA A 98 2.15 -2.18 -10.33
C ALA A 98 1.29 -0.91 -10.37
N ALA A 99 1.21 -0.15 -9.28
CA ALA A 99 0.51 1.14 -9.24
C ALA A 99 1.15 2.19 -10.17
N ALA A 100 2.49 2.20 -10.28
CA ALA A 100 3.20 3.04 -11.22
C ALA A 100 2.86 2.68 -12.67
N VAL A 101 2.92 1.39 -13.03
CA VAL A 101 2.56 0.93 -14.38
C VAL A 101 1.09 1.24 -14.69
N HIS A 102 0.18 1.01 -13.73
CA HIS A 102 -1.24 1.37 -13.86
C HIS A 102 -1.44 2.86 -14.21
N SER A 103 -0.66 3.73 -13.56
CA SER A 103 -0.77 5.18 -13.72
C SER A 103 -0.18 5.69 -15.04
N LEU A 104 0.82 4.99 -15.58
CA LEU A 104 1.61 5.43 -16.73
C LEU A 104 1.21 4.74 -18.05
N THR A 105 0.54 3.60 -18.00
CA THR A 105 0.20 2.83 -19.21
C THR A 105 -0.99 3.42 -19.98
N ASP A 106 -0.92 3.39 -21.31
CA ASP A 106 -2.05 3.70 -22.19
C ASP A 106 -2.91 2.49 -22.53
N SER A 107 -2.42 1.26 -22.28
CA SER A 107 -3.15 0.02 -22.55
C SER A 107 -4.26 -0.23 -21.51
N PRO A 108 -5.53 -0.36 -21.93
CA PRO A 108 -6.63 -0.65 -21.00
C PRO A 108 -6.46 -1.97 -20.24
N ALA A 109 -5.95 -3.00 -20.92
CA ALA A 109 -5.72 -4.32 -20.32
C ALA A 109 -4.64 -4.27 -19.24
N LEU A 110 -3.49 -3.63 -19.54
CA LEU A 110 -2.42 -3.46 -18.55
C LEU A 110 -2.89 -2.62 -17.37
N ARG A 111 -3.67 -1.56 -17.62
CA ARG A 111 -4.23 -0.73 -16.56
C ARG A 111 -5.09 -1.55 -15.60
N GLY A 112 -5.97 -2.42 -16.12
CA GLY A 112 -6.79 -3.30 -15.29
C GLY A 112 -5.95 -4.27 -14.45
N ILE A 113 -5.06 -5.03 -15.09
CA ILE A 113 -4.25 -6.06 -14.43
C ILE A 113 -3.33 -5.46 -13.38
N THR A 114 -2.65 -4.35 -13.69
CA THR A 114 -1.70 -3.72 -12.76
C THR A 114 -2.41 -2.96 -11.63
N GLY A 115 -3.62 -2.44 -11.86
CA GLY A 115 -4.45 -1.90 -10.78
C GLY A 115 -4.87 -2.98 -9.77
N ALA A 116 -5.34 -4.14 -10.27
CA ALA A 116 -5.68 -5.28 -9.41
C ALA A 116 -4.43 -5.85 -8.72
N GLY A 117 -3.32 -5.98 -9.45
CA GLY A 117 -2.05 -6.45 -8.91
C GLY A 117 -1.50 -5.56 -7.80
N ALA A 118 -1.63 -4.23 -7.94
CA ALA A 118 -1.23 -3.28 -6.91
C ALA A 118 -2.01 -3.49 -5.59
N LEU A 119 -3.33 -3.70 -5.70
CA LEU A 119 -4.20 -3.93 -4.55
C LEU A 119 -3.92 -5.29 -3.90
N VAL A 120 -3.84 -6.37 -4.68
CA VAL A 120 -3.58 -7.72 -4.16
C VAL A 120 -2.22 -7.78 -3.46
N ALA A 121 -1.18 -7.22 -4.07
CA ALA A 121 0.14 -7.15 -3.45
C ALA A 121 0.11 -6.31 -2.16
N GLY A 122 -0.60 -5.17 -2.16
CA GLY A 122 -0.79 -4.34 -0.97
C GLY A 122 -1.50 -5.08 0.17
N LEU A 123 -2.57 -5.81 -0.12
CA LEU A 123 -3.29 -6.64 0.85
C LEU A 123 -2.42 -7.77 1.40
N GLY A 124 -1.62 -8.41 0.54
CA GLY A 124 -0.63 -9.41 0.97
C GLY A 124 0.41 -8.81 1.91
N ALA A 125 0.96 -7.63 1.58
CA ALA A 125 1.91 -6.93 2.44
C ALA A 125 1.31 -6.53 3.79
N LEU A 126 0.04 -6.11 3.81
CA LEU A 126 -0.71 -5.84 5.04
C LEU A 126 -0.84 -7.12 5.89
N TYR A 127 -1.23 -8.25 5.28
CA TYR A 127 -1.34 -9.52 5.99
C TYR A 127 -0.01 -9.99 6.56
N CYS A 128 1.08 -9.95 5.77
CA CYS A 128 2.42 -10.21 6.30
C CYS A 128 2.79 -9.25 7.43
N GLY A 129 2.36 -7.99 7.37
CA GLY A 129 2.53 -7.04 8.46
C GLY A 129 1.83 -7.47 9.76
N VAL A 130 0.64 -8.04 9.67
CA VAL A 130 -0.05 -8.63 10.83
C VAL A 130 0.72 -9.83 11.37
N LEU A 131 1.19 -10.73 10.50
CA LEU A 131 1.97 -11.92 10.89
C LEU A 131 3.26 -11.60 11.64
N LEU A 132 3.85 -10.41 11.47
CA LEU A 132 5.06 -10.01 12.19
C LEU A 132 4.79 -9.49 13.61
N VAL A 133 3.53 -9.34 13.99
CA VAL A 133 3.10 -8.78 15.29
C VAL A 133 2.37 -9.81 16.16
N VAL A 134 1.87 -10.89 15.56
CA VAL A 134 1.11 -11.95 16.24
C VAL A 134 1.96 -13.15 16.63
#